data_AF-A0A7G8Q9L3-F1
#
_entry.id   AF-A0A7G8Q9L3-F1
#
_cell.length_a   1.000
_cell.length_b   1.000
_cell.length_c   1.000
_cell.angle_alpha   90.00
_cell.angle_beta   90.00
_cell.angle_gamma   90.00
#
_symmetry.space_group_name_H-M   'P 1'
#
loop_
_entity.id
_entity.type
_entity.pdbx_description
1 polymer ?
#
loop_
_entity_poly.entity_id
_entity_poly.type
_entity_poly.pdbx_seq_one_letter_code
_entity_poly.pdbx_strand_id
1 'polypeptide(L)'
;MLVKSHGFILSAGATAKVMGFGSTDALRFARAAGRLPIQMFLVEGRRGWFASAEDVATWLDKTTVASRKNSPKKAKNTKQKATAD
;
A
#
# COMPACT_ATOMS: atom_id res chain seq x y z
N MET A 1 11.99 -1.10 9.76
CA MET A 1 11.95 -2.37 8.99
C MET A 1 10.55 -2.96 9.09
N LEU A 2 9.79 -2.91 7.99
CA LEU A 2 8.39 -3.37 7.93
C LEU A 2 8.20 -4.82 8.42
N VAL A 3 9.15 -5.69 8.09
CA VAL A 3 9.19 -7.11 8.53
C VAL A 3 9.27 -7.24 10.06
N LYS A 4 10.01 -6.36 10.74
CA LYS A 4 10.17 -6.39 12.20
C LYS A 4 8.90 -5.92 12.94
N SER A 5 8.07 -5.11 12.29
CA SER A 5 6.86 -4.52 12.90
C SER A 5 5.57 -5.29 12.57
N HIS A 6 5.53 -6.02 11.45
CA HIS A 6 4.32 -6.72 10.98
C HIS A 6 4.48 -8.25 10.84
N GLY A 7 5.70 -8.78 11.04
CA GLY A 7 6.02 -10.17 10.70
C GLY A 7 6.33 -10.36 9.22
N PHE A 8 6.60 -11.60 8.81
CA PHE A 8 6.91 -11.94 7.41
C PHE A 8 5.71 -11.82 6.46
N ILE A 9 4.49 -11.87 7.00
CA ILE A 9 3.25 -11.97 6.24
C ILE A 9 2.28 -10.85 6.64
N LEU A 10 1.73 -10.16 5.65
CA LEU A 10 0.69 -9.16 5.82
C LEU A 10 -0.68 -9.75 5.49
N SER A 11 -1.67 -9.49 6.35
CA SER A 11 -3.08 -9.77 6.03
C SER A 11 -3.60 -8.80 4.98
N ALA A 12 -4.65 -9.17 4.24
CA ALA A 12 -5.27 -8.30 3.25
C ALA A 12 -5.60 -6.88 3.77
N GLY A 13 -6.06 -6.74 5.02
CA GLY A 13 -6.34 -5.43 5.60
C GLY A 13 -5.08 -4.61 5.87
N ALA A 14 -4.00 -5.24 6.31
CA ALA A 14 -2.71 -4.56 6.49
C ALA A 14 -2.09 -4.20 5.13
N THR A 15 -2.13 -5.11 4.16
CA THR A 15 -1.69 -4.86 2.78
C THR A 15 -2.44 -3.71 2.15
N ALA A 16 -3.76 -3.64 2.31
CA ALA A 16 -4.58 -2.54 1.79
C ALA A 16 -4.11 -1.18 2.35
N LYS A 17 -3.90 -1.09 3.67
CA LYS A 17 -3.41 0.13 4.32
C LYS A 17 -2.01 0.52 3.84
N VAL A 18 -1.08 -0.44 3.78
CA VAL A 18 0.31 -0.18 3.39
C VAL A 18 0.44 0.23 1.92
N MET A 19 -0.38 -0.36 1.05
CA MET A 19 -0.39 -0.01 -0.38
C MET A 19 -1.23 1.23 -0.72
N GLY A 20 -1.94 1.81 0.26
CA GLY A 20 -2.73 3.03 0.08
C GLY A 20 -4.15 2.82 -0.48
N PHE A 21 -4.71 1.62 -0.37
CA PHE A 21 -6.12 1.37 -0.71
C PHE A 21 -7.05 1.90 0.39
N GLY A 22 -8.19 2.48 0.00
CA GLY A 22 -9.19 3.00 0.94
C GLY A 22 -9.94 1.92 1.73
N SER A 23 -9.94 0.67 1.25
CA SER A 23 -10.57 -0.46 1.93
C SER A 23 -9.95 -1.81 1.54
N THR A 24 -10.25 -2.84 2.34
CA THR A 24 -9.83 -4.21 2.03
C THR A 24 -10.55 -4.75 0.78
N ASP A 25 -11.81 -4.36 0.55
CA ASP A 25 -12.55 -4.73 -0.66
C ASP A 25 -11.94 -4.11 -1.93
N ALA A 26 -11.45 -2.87 -1.86
CA ALA A 26 -10.75 -2.25 -2.99
C ALA A 26 -9.50 -3.04 -3.38
N LEU A 27 -8.72 -3.50 -2.39
CA LEU A 27 -7.59 -4.41 -2.62
C LEU A 27 -8.07 -5.74 -3.22
N ARG A 28 -9.17 -6.31 -2.70
CA ARG A 28 -9.74 -7.57 -3.21
C ARG A 28 -10.13 -7.46 -4.68
N PHE A 29 -10.76 -6.36 -5.08
CA PHE A 29 -11.11 -6.12 -6.48
C PHE A 29 -9.88 -5.93 -7.36
N ALA A 30 -8.90 -5.13 -6.93
CA ALA A 30 -7.65 -4.96 -7.67
C ALA A 30 -6.89 -6.29 -7.84
N ARG A 31 -6.88 -7.13 -6.80
CA ARG A 31 -6.31 -8.49 -6.83
C ARG A 31 -7.06 -9.38 -7.83
N ALA A 32 -8.38 -9.44 -7.74
CA ALA A 32 -9.22 -10.25 -8.63
C ALA A 32 -9.08 -9.83 -10.10
N ALA A 33 -8.86 -8.54 -10.35
CA ALA A 33 -8.61 -7.99 -11.67
C ALA A 33 -7.15 -8.17 -12.16
N GLY A 34 -6.27 -8.80 -11.38
CA GLY A 34 -4.85 -9.01 -11.75
C GLY A 34 -4.03 -7.72 -11.81
N ARG A 35 -4.49 -6.65 -11.17
CA ARG A 35 -3.86 -5.31 -11.23
C ARG A 35 -2.86 -5.05 -10.11
N LEU A 36 -2.66 -6.01 -9.21
CA LEU A 36 -1.71 -5.84 -8.13
C LEU A 36 -0.28 -6.04 -8.63
N PRO A 37 0.65 -5.12 -8.28
CA PRO A 37 2.06 -5.23 -8.64
C PRO A 37 2.83 -6.25 -7.76
N ILE A 38 2.13 -6.93 -6.85
CA ILE A 38 2.67 -7.94 -5.94
C ILE A 38 1.83 -9.20 -6.00
N GLN A 39 2.44 -10.35 -5.74
CA GLN A 39 1.71 -11.61 -5.62
C GLN A 39 1.05 -11.72 -4.24
N MET A 40 -0.23 -12.05 -4.22
CA MET A 40 -0.92 -12.47 -3.00
C MET A 40 -1.11 -13.98 -3.00
N PHE A 41 -1.07 -14.58 -1.80
CA PHE A 41 -1.20 -16.02 -1.60
C PHE A 41 -2.20 -16.36 -0.50
N LEU A 42 -2.64 -17.62 -0.49
CA LEU A 42 -3.43 -18.21 0.57
C LEU A 42 -2.49 -18.97 1.52
N VAL A 43 -2.84 -19.00 2.79
CA VAL A 43 -2.12 -19.77 3.80
C VAL A 43 -3.05 -20.88 4.26
N GLU A 44 -2.58 -22.13 4.18
CA GLU A 44 -3.35 -23.30 4.59
C GLU A 44 -3.86 -23.14 6.04
N GLY A 45 -5.12 -23.49 6.28
CA GLY A 45 -5.75 -23.34 7.59
C GLY A 45 -6.03 -21.90 8.04
N ARG A 46 -5.77 -20.86 7.21
CA ARG A 46 -6.12 -19.47 7.52
C ARG A 46 -7.07 -18.89 6.47
N ARG A 47 -8.09 -18.18 6.94
CA ARG A 47 -9.02 -17.47 6.07
C ARG A 47 -8.39 -16.18 5.54
N GLY A 48 -8.56 -15.95 4.25
CA GLY A 48 -8.22 -14.68 3.59
C GLY A 48 -6.92 -14.72 2.79
N TRP A 49 -6.68 -13.62 2.08
CA TRP A 49 -5.49 -13.42 1.26
C TRP A 49 -4.39 -12.74 2.06
N PHE A 50 -3.16 -13.11 1.76
CA PHE A 50 -1.96 -12.62 2.41
C PHE A 50 -0.94 -12.14 1.37
N ALA A 51 -0.05 -11.25 1.79
CA ALA A 51 1.07 -10.78 0.99
C ALA A 51 2.38 -10.91 1.78
N SER A 52 3.49 -11.10 1.08
CA SER A 52 4.82 -11.04 1.69
C SER A 52 5.13 -9.60 2.07
N ALA A 53 5.53 -9.37 3.32
CA ALA A 53 5.95 -8.04 3.77
C ALA A 53 7.19 -7.55 3.00
N GLU A 54 8.07 -8.47 2.58
CA GLU A 54 9.27 -8.17 1.81
C GLU A 54 8.96 -7.75 0.38
N ASP A 55 8.00 -8.42 -0.29
CA ASP A 55 7.58 -8.06 -1.64
C ASP A 55 6.91 -6.68 -1.65
N VAL A 56 6.06 -6.40 -0.65
CA VAL A 56 5.42 -5.09 -0.49
C VAL A 56 6.48 -4.00 -0.26
N ALA A 57 7.48 -4.25 0.59
CA ALA A 57 8.56 -3.31 0.84
C ALA A 57 9.39 -3.05 -0.44
N THR A 58 9.75 -4.10 -1.15
CA THR A 58 10.50 -4.02 -2.42
C THR A 58 9.73 -3.24 -3.48
N TRP A 59 8.41 -3.44 -3.57
CA TRP A 59 7.56 -2.67 -4.46
C TRP A 59 7.54 -1.19 -4.07
N LEU A 60 7.32 -0.87 -2.79
CA LEU A 60 7.35 0.52 -2.30
C LEU A 60 8.69 1.20 -2.59
N ASP A 61 9.81 0.51 -2.38
CA ASP A 61 11.14 1.05 -2.67
C ASP A 61 11.30 1.36 -4.17
N LYS A 62 10.86 0.46 -5.05
CA LYS A 62 10.85 0.70 -6.51
C LYS A 62 9.99 1.92 -6.87
N THR A 63 8.79 2.03 -6.30
CA THR A 63 7.87 3.14 -6.59
C THR A 63 8.40 4.47 -6.07
N THR A 64 8.98 4.51 -4.87
CA THR A 64 9.55 5.75 -4.31
C THR A 64 10.82 6.19 -5.02
N VAL A 65 11.66 5.26 -5.50
CA VAL A 65 12.84 5.59 -6.31
C VAL A 65 12.41 6.13 -7.68
N ALA A 66 11.39 5.55 -8.30
CA ALA A 66 10.82 6.08 -9.54
C ALA A 66 10.21 7.48 -9.33
N SER A 67 9.49 7.69 -8.23
CA SER A 67 8.93 8.99 -7.88
C SER A 67 10.01 10.05 -7.58
N ARG A 68 11.13 9.69 -6.95
CA ARG A 68 12.25 10.61 -6.70
C ARG A 68 12.88 11.14 -7.99
N LYS A 69 12.96 10.32 -9.04
CA LYS A 69 13.44 10.76 -10.37
C LYS A 69 12.45 11.71 -11.04
N ASN A 70 11.17 11.59 -10.74
CA ASN A 70 10.11 12.44 -11.27
C ASN A 70 9.73 13.53 -10.25
N SER A 71 10.68 14.42 -9.96
CA SER A 71 10.40 15.61 -9.14
C SER A 71 9.84 16.74 -10.02
N PRO A 72 8.53 17.07 -9.98
CA PRO A 72 8.10 18.38 -10.42
C PRO A 72 8.56 19.42 -9.39
N LYS A 73 9.35 20.40 -9.85
CA LYS A 73 9.64 21.64 -9.13
C LYS A 73 8.32 22.26 -8.64
N LYS A 74 8.24 22.51 -7.33
CA LYS A 74 7.37 23.49 -6.61
C LYS A 74 5.87 23.48 -6.96
N ALA A 75 5.06 23.18 -5.95
CA ALA A 75 3.88 23.99 -5.63
C ALA A 75 3.99 24.45 -4.18
N LYS A 76 4.53 25.65 -3.99
CA LYS A 76 4.25 26.50 -2.82
C LYS A 76 2.84 27.10 -3.02
N ASN A 77 2.25 27.55 -1.91
CA ASN A 77 1.04 28.38 -1.75
C ASN A 77 -0.30 27.59 -1.67
N THR A 78 -1.26 27.85 -0.76
CA THR A 78 -1.57 29.05 0.04
C THR A 78 -2.48 28.72 1.25
N LYS A 79 -2.22 29.43 2.36
CA LYS A 79 -3.11 29.87 3.47
C LYS A 79 -4.66 29.79 3.32
N GLN A 80 -5.30 29.60 4.50
CA GLN A 80 -6.55 30.21 5.03
C GLN A 80 -7.90 29.71 4.41
N LYS A 81 -9.03 29.61 5.11
CA LYS A 81 -9.61 30.40 6.22
C LYS A 81 -10.78 29.64 6.90
N ALA A 82 -11.16 30.11 8.09
CA ALA A 82 -12.19 29.64 9.02
C ALA A 82 -13.65 29.65 8.52
N THR A 83 -14.51 28.88 9.21
CA THR A 83 -15.85 29.34 9.66
C THR A 83 -16.37 28.50 10.83
N ALA A 84 -16.66 29.17 11.93
CA ALA A 84 -17.53 28.73 13.02
C ALA A 84 -18.86 29.47 12.83
N ASP A 85 -19.97 28.78 13.07
CA ASP A 85 -21.27 29.34 13.43
C ASP A 85 -21.87 28.42 14.48
#